data_AF-A0A117MK07-F1
#
_entry.id   AF-A0A117MK07-F1
#
_cell.length_a   1.000
_cell.length_b   1.000
_cell.length_c   1.000
_cell.angle_alpha   90.00
_cell.angle_beta   90.00
_cell.angle_gamma   90.00
#
_symmetry.space_group_name_H-M   'P 1'
#
loop_
_entity.id
_entity.type
_entity.pdbx_description
1 polymer ?
#
loop_
_entity_poly.entity_id
_entity_poly.type
_entity_poly.pdbx_seq_one_letter_code
_entity_poly.pdbx_strand_id
1 'polypeptide(L)'
;MGPSWARQGWASDSAEVSARVYLRGRDAAGLAARAKAVSDPDSASYGKYLTADQAQARFGATKAQAAAVKGWLTSAGLKVTGVTRHYVAVTGDVAAAEKAFGTRLHNYTKGARTYRAPATTASVPDSVKDAVLTVTGLDNAPHLASHQDRLPPPETVFRNAGPFSTYHGSNVASTLPDAYGTKIRATTT
;
A
#
# COMPACT_ATOMS: atom_id res chain seq x y z
N MET A 1 -11.46 6.77 3.80
CA MET A 1 -11.96 8.12 4.15
C MET A 1 -11.64 8.37 5.61
N GLY A 2 -10.97 9.47 5.95
CA GLY A 2 -10.76 9.86 7.35
C GLY A 2 -12.06 10.38 7.99
N PRO A 3 -12.20 10.34 9.33
CA PRO A 3 -13.39 10.81 10.01
C PRO A 3 -13.60 12.32 9.78
N SER A 4 -14.87 12.77 9.76
CA SER A 4 -15.23 14.16 9.43
C SER A 4 -14.64 15.20 10.38
N TRP A 5 -14.44 14.85 11.66
CA TRP A 5 -13.82 15.72 12.67
C TRP A 5 -12.33 16.02 12.41
N ALA A 6 -11.66 15.24 11.56
CA ALA A 6 -10.27 15.47 11.21
C ALA A 6 -10.09 16.49 10.07
N ARG A 7 -11.14 16.89 9.35
CA ARG A 7 -11.00 17.83 8.21
C ARG A 7 -10.75 19.25 8.71
N GLN A 8 -9.71 19.89 8.18
CA GLN A 8 -9.36 21.29 8.49
C GLN A 8 -9.73 22.29 7.36
N GLY A 9 -9.96 21.79 6.14
CA GLY A 9 -10.25 22.63 4.97
C GLY A 9 -9.55 22.12 3.71
N TRP A 10 -9.81 22.75 2.57
CA TRP A 10 -9.14 22.44 1.31
C TRP A 10 -7.64 22.75 1.40
N ALA A 11 -6.81 21.99 0.69
CA ALA A 11 -5.40 22.34 0.56
C ALA A 11 -5.26 23.64 -0.26
N SER A 12 -4.22 24.43 0.02
CA SER A 12 -3.95 25.62 -0.80
C SER A 12 -3.63 25.22 -2.23
N ASP A 13 -4.27 25.86 -3.20
CA ASP A 13 -4.09 25.58 -4.63
C ASP A 13 -2.63 25.66 -5.09
N SER A 14 -1.84 26.53 -4.45
CA SER A 14 -0.41 26.76 -4.74
C SER A 14 0.55 25.89 -3.91
N ALA A 15 0.05 25.00 -3.06
CA ALA A 15 0.91 24.13 -2.28
C ALA A 15 1.53 23.06 -3.18
N GLU A 16 2.81 22.74 -2.98
CA GLU A 16 3.49 21.76 -3.80
C GLU A 16 2.99 20.32 -3.54
N VAL A 17 2.87 19.55 -4.61
CA VAL A 17 2.54 18.12 -4.65
C VAL A 17 3.62 17.40 -5.44
N SER A 18 4.24 16.40 -4.81
CA SER A 18 5.09 15.41 -5.49
C SER A 18 4.32 14.10 -5.61
N ALA A 19 4.18 13.59 -6.83
CA ALA A 19 3.43 12.36 -7.10
C ALA A 19 4.21 11.40 -8.01
N ARG A 20 3.88 10.11 -7.93
CA ARG A 20 4.36 9.07 -8.84
C ARG A 20 3.17 8.35 -9.45
N VAL A 21 3.13 8.29 -10.77
CA VAL A 21 2.16 7.49 -11.53
C VAL A 21 2.85 6.21 -11.97
N TYR A 22 2.46 5.09 -11.36
CA TYR A 22 2.98 3.77 -11.70
C TYR A 22 2.32 3.25 -12.97
N LEU A 23 3.15 2.67 -13.85
CA LEU A 23 2.74 2.17 -15.14
C LEU A 23 2.25 0.72 -15.03
N ARG A 24 1.15 0.43 -15.71
CA ARG A 24 0.61 -0.93 -15.81
C ARG A 24 1.45 -1.75 -16.79
N GLY A 25 1.84 -2.95 -16.36
CA GLY A 25 2.44 -3.94 -17.24
C GLY A 25 1.47 -4.38 -18.35
N ARG A 26 1.99 -4.73 -19.51
CA ARG A 26 1.17 -5.09 -20.69
C ARG A 26 0.47 -6.44 -20.58
N ASP A 27 0.94 -7.32 -19.69
CA ASP A 27 0.42 -8.67 -19.51
C ASP A 27 0.53 -9.13 -18.04
N ALA A 28 -0.41 -8.67 -17.21
CA ALA A 28 -0.45 -9.02 -15.79
C ALA A 28 -0.81 -10.50 -15.56
N ALA A 29 -1.68 -11.06 -16.39
CA ALA A 29 -2.11 -12.46 -16.28
C ALA A 29 -0.97 -13.41 -16.63
N GLY A 30 -0.22 -13.15 -17.72
CA GLY A 30 0.95 -13.93 -18.08
C GLY A 30 2.11 -13.79 -17.09
N LEU A 31 2.28 -12.61 -16.47
CA LEU A 31 3.24 -12.44 -15.38
C LEU A 31 2.87 -13.33 -14.18
N ALA A 32 1.61 -13.32 -13.75
CA ALA A 32 1.12 -14.16 -12.65
C ALA A 32 1.25 -15.66 -12.97
N ALA A 33 0.87 -16.08 -14.18
CA ALA A 33 1.02 -17.45 -14.63
C ALA A 33 2.49 -17.90 -14.66
N ARG A 34 3.40 -17.03 -15.13
CA ARG A 34 4.84 -17.32 -15.12
C ARG A 34 5.38 -17.42 -13.70
N ALA A 35 5.00 -16.50 -12.81
CA ALA A 35 5.40 -16.53 -11.41
C ALA A 35 4.98 -17.85 -10.74
N LYS A 36 3.73 -18.29 -10.96
CA LYS A 36 3.26 -19.59 -10.48
C LYS A 36 4.10 -20.74 -11.05
N ALA A 37 4.30 -20.78 -12.36
CA ALA A 37 4.99 -21.87 -13.03
C ALA A 37 6.48 -22.01 -12.68
N VAL A 38 7.17 -20.93 -12.25
CA VAL A 38 8.57 -21.02 -11.82
C VAL A 38 8.74 -21.36 -10.33
N SER A 39 7.67 -21.21 -9.55
CA SER A 39 7.63 -21.50 -8.10
C SER A 39 6.97 -22.85 -7.77
N ASP A 40 6.31 -23.48 -8.73
CA ASP A 40 5.67 -24.79 -8.58
C ASP A 40 6.67 -25.92 -8.84
N PRO A 41 6.99 -26.80 -7.87
CA PRO A 41 7.96 -27.89 -8.04
C PRO A 41 7.56 -28.93 -9.09
N ASP A 42 6.27 -29.08 -9.38
CA ASP A 42 5.76 -30.05 -10.37
C ASP A 42 5.82 -29.49 -11.80
N SER A 43 6.15 -28.21 -11.96
CA SER A 43 6.26 -27.55 -13.26
C SER A 43 7.62 -27.79 -13.91
N ALA A 44 7.62 -28.07 -15.22
CA ALA A 44 8.85 -28.12 -16.02
C ALA A 44 9.62 -26.78 -16.07
N SER A 45 9.00 -25.68 -15.62
CA SER A 45 9.62 -24.35 -15.48
C SER A 45 10.13 -24.06 -14.07
N TYR A 46 10.01 -24.99 -13.11
CA TYR A 46 10.46 -24.77 -11.74
C TYR A 46 11.93 -24.31 -11.68
N GLY A 47 12.19 -23.28 -10.87
CA GLY A 47 13.52 -22.69 -10.71
C GLY A 47 14.05 -21.91 -11.93
N LYS A 48 13.32 -21.85 -13.06
CA LYS A 48 13.74 -21.14 -14.27
C LYS A 48 13.26 -19.68 -14.26
N TYR A 49 13.80 -18.91 -13.31
CA TYR A 49 13.45 -17.50 -13.13
C TYR A 49 13.89 -16.63 -14.32
N LEU A 50 13.17 -15.52 -14.52
CA LEU A 50 13.55 -14.50 -15.50
C LEU A 50 14.50 -13.49 -14.84
N THR A 51 15.42 -12.94 -15.63
CA THR A 51 16.11 -11.71 -15.22
C THR A 51 15.14 -10.53 -15.21
N ALA A 52 15.51 -9.44 -14.51
CA ALA A 52 14.70 -8.23 -14.47
C ALA A 52 14.41 -7.67 -15.88
N ASP A 53 15.39 -7.73 -16.78
CA ASP A 53 15.23 -7.22 -18.15
C ASP A 53 14.33 -8.12 -19.00
N GLN A 54 14.40 -9.44 -18.83
CA GLN A 54 13.47 -10.37 -19.48
C GLN A 54 12.03 -10.14 -19.01
N ALA A 55 11.83 -9.95 -17.69
CA ALA A 55 10.52 -9.64 -17.13
C ALA A 55 10.00 -8.28 -17.65
N GLN A 56 10.86 -7.25 -17.71
CA GLN A 56 10.50 -5.95 -18.26
C GLN A 56 10.13 -6.04 -19.75
N ALA A 57 10.92 -6.76 -20.54
CA ALA A 57 10.71 -6.91 -21.97
C ALA A 57 9.37 -7.59 -22.28
N ARG A 58 9.03 -8.63 -21.52
CA ARG A 58 7.83 -9.45 -21.73
C ARG A 58 6.58 -8.86 -21.10
N PHE A 59 6.66 -8.39 -19.86
CA PHE A 59 5.49 -8.03 -19.05
C PHE A 59 5.43 -6.56 -18.65
N GLY A 60 6.58 -5.87 -18.61
CA GLY A 60 6.66 -4.48 -18.17
C GLY A 60 5.94 -3.50 -19.10
N ALA A 61 5.76 -2.26 -18.63
CA ALA A 61 5.15 -1.20 -19.44
C ALA A 61 5.97 -0.91 -20.71
N THR A 62 5.26 -0.52 -21.78
CA THR A 62 5.87 -0.12 -23.05
C THR A 62 6.35 1.33 -23.00
N LYS A 63 7.30 1.68 -23.89
CA LYS A 63 7.72 3.08 -24.07
C LYS A 63 6.56 3.99 -24.48
N ALA A 64 5.62 3.48 -25.27
CA ALA A 64 4.42 4.21 -25.69
C ALA A 64 3.49 4.53 -24.51
N GLN A 65 3.24 3.56 -23.62
CA GLN A 65 2.47 3.79 -22.39
C GLN A 65 3.13 4.85 -21.50
N ALA A 66 4.46 4.78 -21.32
CA ALA A 66 5.19 5.77 -20.54
C ALA A 66 5.11 7.18 -21.17
N ALA A 67 5.22 7.28 -22.50
CA ALA A 67 5.11 8.53 -23.22
C ALA A 67 3.70 9.14 -23.14
N ALA A 68 2.64 8.32 -23.26
CA ALA A 68 1.26 8.78 -23.13
C ALA A 68 0.98 9.36 -21.73
N VAL A 69 1.41 8.65 -20.69
CA VAL A 69 1.26 9.11 -19.29
C VAL A 69 2.07 10.39 -19.05
N LYS A 70 3.31 10.45 -19.56
CA LYS A 70 4.14 11.66 -19.48
C LYS A 70 3.45 12.86 -20.13
N GLY A 71 2.96 12.70 -21.36
CA GLY A 71 2.27 13.76 -22.11
C GLY A 71 1.01 14.25 -21.42
N TRP A 72 0.18 13.34 -20.92
CA TRP A 72 -1.00 13.68 -20.13
C TRP A 72 -0.63 14.51 -18.89
N LEU A 73 0.32 14.05 -18.07
CA LEU A 73 0.72 14.77 -16.86
C LEU A 73 1.24 16.17 -17.16
N THR A 74 2.05 16.33 -18.21
CA THR A 74 2.52 17.64 -18.66
C THR A 74 1.36 18.53 -19.15
N SER A 75 0.39 17.99 -19.89
CA SER A 75 -0.80 18.74 -20.33
C SER A 75 -1.71 19.19 -19.18
N ALA A 76 -1.66 18.48 -18.05
CA ALA A 76 -2.36 18.85 -16.83
C ALA A 76 -1.66 19.99 -16.05
N GLY A 77 -0.45 20.39 -16.47
CA GLY A 77 0.35 21.44 -15.81
C GLY A 77 1.38 20.91 -14.82
N LEU A 78 1.60 19.59 -14.75
CA LEU A 78 2.60 18.99 -13.86
C LEU A 78 3.96 18.89 -14.55
N LYS A 79 5.03 19.17 -13.79
CA LYS A 79 6.41 19.05 -14.24
C LYS A 79 6.92 17.64 -14.01
N VAL A 80 7.40 16.98 -15.06
CA VAL A 80 8.01 15.65 -14.97
C VAL A 80 9.41 15.76 -14.37
N THR A 81 9.65 15.05 -13.25
CA THR A 81 10.92 15.04 -12.52
C THR A 81 11.70 13.74 -12.69
N GLY A 82 11.05 12.69 -13.21
CA GLY A 82 11.74 11.43 -13.52
C GLY A 82 10.85 10.47 -14.30
N VAL A 83 11.47 9.65 -15.13
CA VAL A 83 10.80 8.55 -15.83
C VAL A 83 11.63 7.29 -15.65
N THR A 84 10.99 6.24 -15.17
CA THR A 84 11.61 4.92 -15.02
C THR A 84 10.79 3.89 -15.83
N ARG A 85 11.27 2.65 -15.85
CA ARG A 85 10.50 1.52 -16.42
C ARG A 85 9.21 1.19 -15.65
N HIS A 86 9.02 1.74 -14.45
CA HIS A 86 7.91 1.45 -13.54
C HIS A 86 6.98 2.63 -13.28
N TYR A 87 7.46 3.87 -13.36
CA TYR A 87 6.66 5.05 -13.03
C TYR A 87 7.15 6.32 -13.72
N VAL A 88 6.25 7.30 -13.81
CA VAL A 88 6.55 8.71 -14.11
C VAL A 88 6.40 9.52 -12.82
N ALA A 89 7.45 10.22 -12.41
CA ALA A 89 7.45 11.11 -11.26
C ALA A 89 7.21 12.55 -11.70
N VAL A 90 6.39 13.28 -10.93
CA VAL A 90 6.00 14.65 -11.22
C VAL A 90 6.00 15.51 -9.96
N THR A 91 6.16 16.82 -10.15
CA THR A 91 5.88 17.85 -9.16
C THR A 91 5.00 18.94 -9.76
N GLY A 92 4.26 19.66 -8.93
CA GLY A 92 3.45 20.81 -9.31
C GLY A 92 2.50 21.20 -8.18
N ASP A 93 1.67 22.21 -8.41
CA ASP A 93 0.79 22.71 -7.36
C ASP A 93 -0.48 21.85 -7.21
N VAL A 94 -1.16 21.98 -6.07
CA VAL A 94 -2.43 21.29 -5.77
C VAL A 94 -3.43 21.44 -6.91
N ALA A 95 -3.62 22.64 -7.46
CA ALA A 95 -4.58 22.86 -8.55
C ALA A 95 -4.28 21.99 -9.79
N ALA A 96 -3.00 21.84 -10.16
CA ALA A 96 -2.60 20.98 -11.28
C ALA A 96 -2.79 19.50 -10.96
N ALA A 97 -2.52 19.08 -9.72
CA ALA A 97 -2.76 17.72 -9.28
C ALA A 97 -4.27 17.38 -9.24
N GLU A 98 -5.10 18.28 -8.72
CA GLU A 98 -6.56 18.12 -8.71
C GLU A 98 -7.13 17.99 -10.13
N LYS A 99 -6.67 18.84 -11.05
CA LYS A 99 -7.03 18.77 -12.48
C LYS A 99 -6.59 17.45 -13.10
N ALA A 100 -5.38 16.98 -12.82
CA ALA A 100 -4.87 15.73 -13.38
C ALA A 100 -5.68 14.52 -12.88
N PHE A 101 -5.94 14.45 -11.58
CA PHE A 101 -6.42 13.25 -10.92
C PHE A 101 -7.91 13.25 -10.56
N GLY A 102 -8.67 14.25 -11.03
CA GLY A 102 -10.14 14.31 -10.88
C GLY A 102 -10.61 14.20 -9.43
N THR A 103 -9.86 14.80 -8.49
CA THR A 103 -10.18 14.84 -7.07
C THR A 103 -9.88 16.23 -6.53
N ARG A 104 -10.44 16.56 -5.36
CA ARG A 104 -9.94 17.67 -4.55
C ARG A 104 -9.02 17.16 -3.44
N LEU A 105 -8.05 17.96 -3.03
CA LEU A 105 -7.14 17.67 -1.95
C LEU A 105 -7.57 18.44 -0.70
N HIS A 106 -7.75 17.71 0.39
CA HIS A 106 -8.16 18.23 1.68
C HIS A 106 -7.04 18.08 2.70
N ASN A 107 -6.96 19.01 3.64
CA ASN A 107 -6.14 18.90 4.83
C ASN A 107 -6.91 18.15 5.94
N TYR A 108 -6.25 17.17 6.54
CA TYR A 108 -6.74 16.32 7.61
C TYR A 108 -5.77 16.33 8.79
N THR A 109 -6.26 16.40 10.03
CA THR A 109 -5.45 16.29 11.24
C THR A 109 -5.38 14.84 11.73
N LYS A 110 -4.17 14.41 12.10
CA LYS A 110 -3.92 13.14 12.78
C LYS A 110 -2.91 13.38 13.90
N GLY A 111 -3.39 13.35 15.13
CA GLY A 111 -2.64 13.84 16.29
C GLY A 111 -2.38 15.34 16.15
N ALA A 112 -1.15 15.76 16.39
CA ALA A 112 -0.74 17.16 16.28
C ALA A 112 -0.31 17.60 14.87
N ARG A 113 -0.46 16.73 13.85
CA ARG A 113 0.01 16.98 12.49
C ARG A 113 -1.14 17.07 11.49
N THR A 114 -0.95 17.92 10.49
CA THR A 114 -1.86 18.08 9.35
C THR A 114 -1.25 17.44 8.12
N TYR A 115 -2.07 16.66 7.41
CA TYR A 115 -1.71 15.96 6.19
C TYR A 115 -2.71 16.29 5.09
N ARG A 116 -2.25 16.33 3.85
CA ARG A 116 -3.08 16.47 2.67
C ARG A 116 -3.41 15.09 2.13
N ALA A 117 -4.66 14.88 1.69
CA ALA A 117 -5.07 13.67 1.00
C ALA A 117 -6.26 13.93 0.05
N PRO A 118 -6.51 13.05 -0.95
CA PRO A 118 -7.71 13.10 -1.78
C PRO A 118 -9.02 13.05 -0.95
N ALA A 119 -9.96 13.91 -1.31
CA ALA A 119 -11.30 13.95 -0.73
C ALA A 119 -12.21 12.84 -1.30
N THR A 120 -11.96 12.45 -2.55
CA THR A 120 -12.63 11.39 -3.28
C THR A 120 -11.60 10.45 -3.91
N THR A 121 -12.05 9.31 -4.44
CA THR A 121 -11.17 8.43 -5.21
C THR A 121 -10.60 9.19 -6.40
N ALA A 122 -9.27 9.18 -6.54
CA ALA A 122 -8.59 9.75 -7.70
C ALA A 122 -8.93 8.95 -8.97
N SER A 123 -9.03 9.65 -10.09
CA SER A 123 -9.29 9.10 -11.42
C SER A 123 -8.22 9.55 -12.41
N VAL A 124 -8.18 8.93 -13.58
CA VAL A 124 -7.31 9.34 -14.69
C VAL A 124 -8.14 9.38 -15.98
N PRO A 125 -7.73 10.15 -17.00
CA PRO A 125 -8.45 10.15 -18.27
C PRO A 125 -8.46 8.78 -18.95
N ASP A 126 -9.52 8.51 -19.71
CA ASP A 126 -9.68 7.25 -20.46
C ASP A 126 -8.52 6.98 -21.41
N SER A 127 -7.88 8.02 -21.96
CA SER A 127 -6.74 7.91 -22.86
C SER A 127 -5.51 7.24 -22.22
N VAL A 128 -5.43 7.18 -20.89
CA VAL A 128 -4.31 6.57 -20.15
C VAL A 128 -4.74 5.49 -19.17
N LYS A 129 -6.04 5.17 -19.06
CA LYS A 129 -6.56 4.23 -18.05
C LYS A 129 -5.88 2.86 -18.07
N ASP A 130 -5.56 2.35 -19.25
CA ASP A 130 -4.92 1.04 -19.43
C ASP A 130 -3.39 1.09 -19.26
N ALA A 131 -2.81 2.29 -19.18
CA ALA A 131 -1.39 2.53 -18.95
C ALA A 131 -1.06 2.80 -17.47
N VAL A 132 -2.05 3.18 -16.65
CA VAL A 132 -1.85 3.52 -15.23
C VAL A 132 -2.21 2.34 -14.34
N LEU A 133 -1.30 1.99 -13.42
CA LEU A 133 -1.53 0.98 -12.39
C LEU A 133 -2.05 1.61 -11.10
N THR A 134 -1.38 2.66 -10.63
CA THR A 134 -1.74 3.38 -9.40
C THR A 134 -1.03 4.73 -9.34
N VAL A 135 -1.46 5.59 -8.44
CA VAL A 135 -0.87 6.91 -8.17
C VAL A 135 -0.53 7.02 -6.69
N THR A 136 0.67 7.50 -6.37
CA THR A 136 1.09 7.78 -4.99
C THR A 136 1.55 9.22 -4.83
N GLY A 137 1.58 9.72 -3.59
CA GLY A 137 2.05 11.07 -3.24
C GLY A 137 0.97 12.17 -3.22
N LEU A 138 -0.27 11.85 -3.58
CA LEU A 138 -1.42 12.74 -3.36
C LEU A 138 -1.74 12.87 -1.86
N ASP A 139 -1.60 11.77 -1.14
CA ASP A 139 -1.55 11.70 0.32
C ASP A 139 -0.09 11.88 0.79
N ASN A 140 0.14 12.74 1.77
CA ASN A 140 1.47 12.99 2.35
C ASN A 140 1.63 12.53 3.81
N ALA A 141 0.68 11.74 4.33
CA ALA A 141 0.80 11.10 5.62
C ALA A 141 1.87 9.99 5.60
N PRO A 142 2.59 9.79 6.71
CA PRO A 142 3.51 8.68 6.82
C PRO A 142 2.76 7.34 6.73
N HIS A 143 3.15 6.51 5.77
CA HIS A 143 2.59 5.18 5.54
C HIS A 143 3.43 4.04 6.13
N LEU A 144 4.60 4.37 6.73
CA LEU A 144 5.46 3.40 7.41
C LEU A 144 5.10 3.37 8.90
N ALA A 145 4.79 2.19 9.41
CA ALA A 145 4.77 1.93 10.84
C ALA A 145 6.20 1.64 11.30
N SER A 146 6.65 2.30 12.36
CA SER A 146 7.83 1.86 13.11
C SER A 146 7.44 0.66 13.96
N HIS A 147 8.17 -0.45 13.84
CA HIS A 147 8.11 -1.50 14.85
C HIS A 147 8.80 -0.97 16.11
N GLN A 148 8.30 -1.34 17.27
CA GLN A 148 9.04 -1.17 18.51
C GLN A 148 9.88 -2.44 18.68
N ASP A 149 11.20 -2.32 18.64
CA ASP A 149 12.13 -3.45 18.90
C ASP A 149 11.96 -4.00 20.32
N ARG A 150 11.40 -3.19 21.20
CA ARG A 150 11.11 -3.54 22.58
C ARG A 150 9.61 -3.46 22.81
N LEU A 151 9.01 -4.60 23.12
CA LEU A 151 7.64 -4.65 23.64
C LEU A 151 7.54 -3.77 24.89
N PRO A 152 6.39 -3.12 25.13
CA PRO A 152 6.17 -2.44 26.39
C PRO A 152 6.50 -3.39 27.55
N PRO A 153 7.14 -2.92 28.62
CA PRO A 153 7.41 -3.76 29.78
C PRO A 153 6.09 -4.41 30.23
N PRO A 154 6.12 -5.66 30.70
CA PRO A 154 4.93 -6.30 31.24
C PRO A 154 4.31 -5.38 32.30
N GLU A 155 2.98 -5.34 32.35
CA GLU A 155 2.26 -4.62 33.40
C GLU A 155 2.82 -5.05 34.77
N THR A 156 2.86 -4.13 35.74
CA THR A 156 3.47 -4.33 37.08
C THR A 156 2.98 -5.57 37.83
N VAL A 157 1.88 -6.17 37.38
CA VAL A 157 1.48 -7.52 37.73
C VAL A 157 2.24 -8.53 36.86
N PHE A 158 3.48 -8.82 37.25
CA PHE A 158 4.04 -10.14 37.00
C PHE A 158 3.14 -11.16 37.73
N ARG A 159 2.08 -11.61 37.06
CA ARG A 159 1.38 -12.85 37.41
C ARG A 159 2.36 -13.95 37.03
N ASN A 160 3.30 -14.26 37.91
CA ASN A 160 4.09 -15.47 37.79
C ASN A 160 3.08 -16.59 37.54
N ALA A 161 3.21 -17.34 36.44
CA ALA A 161 2.34 -18.48 36.22
C ALA A 161 2.43 -19.32 37.49
N GLY A 162 1.29 -19.49 38.19
CA GLY A 162 1.19 -20.48 39.24
C GLY A 162 1.66 -21.83 38.67
N PRO A 163 2.13 -22.76 39.51
CA PRO A 163 2.87 -23.94 39.08
C PRO A 163 2.24 -24.56 37.84
N PHE A 164 3.07 -24.74 36.80
CA PHE A 164 2.66 -25.44 35.59
C PHE A 164 1.98 -26.75 35.97
N SER A 165 0.94 -27.12 35.21
CA SER A 165 0.22 -28.36 35.43
C SER A 165 1.20 -29.54 35.50
N THR A 166 1.20 -30.27 36.61
CA THR A 166 2.06 -31.44 36.79
C THR A 166 1.59 -32.62 35.92
N TYR A 167 0.33 -32.60 35.46
CA TYR A 167 -0.22 -33.52 34.49
C TYR A 167 -1.39 -32.90 33.69
N HIS A 168 -1.76 -33.56 32.59
CA HIS A 168 -2.77 -33.08 31.66
C HIS A 168 -4.14 -32.90 32.35
N GLY A 169 -4.66 -31.66 32.37
CA GLY A 169 -5.96 -31.31 32.95
C GLY A 169 -5.94 -30.84 34.41
N SER A 170 -4.78 -30.65 35.04
CA SER A 170 -4.71 -30.25 36.45
C SER A 170 -5.12 -28.78 36.71
N ASN A 171 -5.07 -27.91 35.69
CA ASN A 171 -5.49 -26.50 35.78
C ASN A 171 -6.46 -26.18 34.64
N VAL A 172 -7.63 -25.64 34.97
CA VAL A 172 -8.67 -25.22 34.02
C VAL A 172 -8.69 -23.69 33.95
N ALA A 173 -8.68 -23.12 32.75
CA ALA A 173 -8.71 -21.68 32.55
C ALA A 173 -10.13 -21.13 32.84
N SER A 174 -10.38 -20.74 34.09
CA SER A 174 -11.70 -20.25 34.53
C SER A 174 -12.06 -18.86 33.97
N THR A 175 -11.04 -18.07 33.60
CA THR A 175 -11.16 -16.66 33.18
C THR A 175 -11.40 -16.44 31.68
N LEU A 176 -11.40 -17.50 30.86
CA LEU A 176 -11.70 -17.41 29.42
C LEU A 176 -13.17 -17.71 29.12
N PRO A 177 -13.78 -17.09 28.08
CA PRO A 177 -15.10 -17.48 27.59
C PRO A 177 -15.12 -18.95 27.12
N ASP A 178 -16.28 -19.59 27.20
CA ASP A 178 -16.44 -20.96 26.70
C ASP A 178 -16.25 -21.00 25.19
N ALA A 179 -15.54 -22.02 24.70
CA ALA A 179 -15.53 -22.35 23.28
C ALA A 179 -16.28 -23.67 23.11
N TYR A 180 -17.28 -23.70 22.21
CA TYR A 180 -18.12 -24.88 21.95
C TYR A 180 -18.82 -25.43 23.21
N GLY A 181 -19.25 -24.55 24.12
CA GLY A 181 -19.98 -24.91 25.33
C GLY A 181 -19.14 -25.56 26.44
N THR A 182 -17.81 -25.55 26.32
CA THR A 182 -16.89 -26.04 27.37
C THR A 182 -15.69 -25.12 27.55
N LYS A 183 -15.16 -25.04 28.78
CA LYS A 183 -13.92 -24.31 29.08
C LYS A 183 -12.73 -25.02 28.42
N ILE A 184 -11.96 -24.27 27.65
CA ILE A 184 -10.76 -24.80 26.97
C ILE A 184 -9.71 -25.17 28.02
N ARG A 185 -9.19 -26.39 27.93
CA ARG A 185 -8.11 -26.89 28.80
C ARG A 185 -6.78 -26.33 28.30
N ALA A 186 -5.89 -25.93 29.21
CA ALA A 186 -4.56 -25.51 28.83
C ALA A 186 -3.83 -26.70 28.17
N THR A 187 -3.42 -26.55 26.90
CA THR A 187 -2.72 -27.60 26.14
C THR A 187 -1.23 -27.27 26.09
N THR A 188 -0.40 -28.26 26.39
CA THR A 188 1.07 -28.15 26.38
C THR A 188 1.62 -28.57 25.03
N THR A 189 2.51 -27.76 24.43
CA THR A 189 3.66 -28.21 23.62
C THR A 189 4.75 -27.16 23.77
#